data_AF-A0A7C1D2S8-F1
#
_entry.id   AF-A0A7C1D2S8-F1
#
_cell.length_a   1.000
_cell.length_b   1.000
_cell.length_c   1.000
_cell.angle_alpha   90.00
_cell.angle_beta   90.00
_cell.angle_gamma   90.00
#
_symmetry.space_group_name_H-M   'P 1'
#
loop_
_entity.id
_entity.type
_entity.pdbx_description
1 polymer ?
#
loop_
_entity_poly.entity_id
_entity_poly.type
_entity_poly.pdbx_seq_one_letter_code
_entity_poly.pdbx_strand_id
1 'polypeptide(L)'
;MNKALKNIGVFVIAISLTAVIFWLVFLDKESQEIVLEHSLNMLGNRLLAMVPDGAEKGGVKQMYDNFVKQASAREVEPEQVEQVAASILNLSQLDTVITPEQAMAVLRFSLEAPVKIERIDRMHEPIQGEAGITADSSSIFSPRDVAEFQEKWESLGERIHQMYQFNHDVTDAIKNQAKQMRENQLQLFYRVDDGMRVVIDPQLKAQLNLKKHKQLSRKIRRMEQQELLQWRGDFQKEMEQLRRELRSLKRLKALEQLENLKHLENLQALKALNSLRALEALESLKFVPPIIKVDSIREAVRQSLKDAGIKVENEK
;
A
#
# COMPACT_ATOMS: atom_id res chain seq x y z
N MET A 1 6.73 57.68 -48.37
CA MET A 1 5.92 56.90 -47.40
C MET A 1 6.29 55.41 -47.28
N ASN A 2 7.04 54.81 -48.21
CA ASN A 2 7.23 53.34 -48.25
C ASN A 2 8.25 52.73 -47.27
N LYS A 3 9.21 53.50 -46.74
CA LYS A 3 10.23 52.95 -45.82
C LYS A 3 9.71 52.75 -44.39
N ALA A 4 8.87 53.67 -43.91
CA ALA A 4 8.29 53.59 -42.57
C ALA A 4 7.31 52.41 -42.44
N LEU A 5 6.43 52.21 -43.43
CA LEU A 5 5.50 51.07 -43.44
C LEU A 5 6.24 49.72 -43.46
N LYS A 6 7.35 49.61 -44.21
CA LYS A 6 8.13 48.37 -44.28
C LYS A 6 8.76 48.01 -42.93
N ASN A 7 9.26 49.01 -42.20
CA ASN A 7 9.84 48.80 -40.88
C ASN A 7 8.79 48.40 -39.83
N ILE A 8 7.59 48.99 -39.90
CA ILE A 8 6.47 48.62 -39.02
C ILE A 8 6.03 47.18 -39.28
N GLY A 9 5.96 46.75 -40.55
CA GLY A 9 5.58 45.37 -40.89
C GLY A 9 6.53 44.32 -40.32
N VAL A 10 7.85 44.55 -40.42
CA VAL A 10 8.86 43.63 -39.84
C VAL A 10 8.75 43.54 -38.32
N PHE A 11 8.47 44.68 -37.67
CA PHE A 11 8.32 44.72 -36.22
C PHE A 11 7.08 43.95 -35.73
N VAL A 12 5.95 44.08 -36.43
CA VAL A 12 4.72 43.32 -36.11
C VAL A 12 4.92 41.82 -36.31
N ILE A 13 5.64 41.41 -37.36
CA ILE A 13 5.96 39.99 -37.59
C ILE A 13 6.84 39.47 -36.46
N ALA A 14 7.86 40.20 -36.04
CA ALA A 14 8.75 39.79 -34.96
C ALA A 14 8.00 39.63 -33.62
N ILE A 15 7.09 40.57 -33.30
CA ILE A 15 6.24 40.48 -32.10
C ILE A 15 5.29 39.29 -32.19
N SER A 16 4.66 39.06 -33.35
CA SER A 16 3.77 37.91 -33.53
C SER A 16 4.52 36.59 -33.40
N LEU A 17 5.74 36.49 -33.93
CA LEU A 17 6.56 35.28 -33.87
C LEU A 17 7.00 34.99 -32.43
N THR A 18 7.41 36.02 -31.69
CA THR A 18 7.75 35.88 -30.26
C THR A 18 6.54 35.54 -29.42
N ALA A 19 5.37 36.12 -29.70
CA ALA A 19 4.13 35.76 -29.03
C ALA A 19 3.71 34.31 -29.33
N VAL A 20 3.90 33.82 -30.56
CA VAL A 20 3.61 32.43 -30.94
C VAL A 20 4.60 31.45 -30.31
N ILE A 21 5.89 31.77 -30.28
CA ILE A 21 6.90 30.94 -29.60
C ILE A 21 6.62 30.91 -28.09
N PHE A 22 6.33 32.06 -27.48
CA PHE A 22 5.97 32.15 -26.07
C PHE A 22 4.68 31.36 -25.78
N TRP A 23 3.68 31.47 -26.65
CA TRP A 23 2.44 30.69 -26.54
C TRP A 23 2.70 29.19 -26.72
N LEU A 24 3.53 28.77 -27.66
CA LEU A 24 3.91 27.36 -27.82
C LEU A 24 4.65 26.80 -26.61
N VAL A 25 5.49 27.60 -25.95
CA VAL A 25 6.17 27.23 -24.70
C VAL A 25 5.21 27.20 -23.51
N PHE A 26 4.19 28.07 -23.49
CA PHE A 26 3.20 28.15 -22.40
C PHE A 26 1.97 27.24 -22.58
N LEU A 27 1.68 26.77 -23.81
CA LEU A 27 0.65 25.78 -24.10
C LEU A 27 1.04 24.37 -23.63
N ASP A 28 2.24 24.23 -23.10
CA ASP A 28 2.79 23.01 -22.54
C ASP A 28 2.11 22.66 -21.20
N LYS A 29 0.78 22.52 -21.21
CA LYS A 29 0.03 21.77 -20.20
C LYS A 29 0.52 20.30 -20.16
N GLU A 30 1.16 19.82 -21.23
CA GLU A 30 1.94 18.58 -21.23
C GLU A 30 3.09 18.63 -20.23
N SER A 31 3.82 19.74 -20.08
CA SER A 31 4.92 19.87 -19.10
C SER A 31 4.51 19.57 -17.65
N GLN A 32 3.26 19.85 -17.28
CA GLN A 32 2.77 19.64 -15.92
C GLN A 32 2.46 18.17 -15.63
N GLU A 33 1.78 17.48 -16.56
CA GLU A 33 1.65 16.01 -16.50
C GLU A 33 3.03 15.35 -16.53
N ILE A 34 3.95 15.90 -17.32
CA ILE A 34 5.34 15.42 -17.39
C ILE A 34 6.01 15.49 -16.01
N VAL A 35 5.85 16.56 -15.21
CA VAL A 35 6.53 16.64 -13.90
C VAL A 35 5.98 15.64 -12.90
N LEU A 36 4.66 15.52 -12.78
CA LEU A 36 4.05 14.55 -11.85
C LEU A 36 4.38 13.12 -12.27
N GLU A 37 4.13 12.77 -13.53
CA GLU A 37 4.39 11.42 -14.05
C GLU A 37 5.88 11.08 -13.92
N HIS A 38 6.77 12.00 -14.27
CA HIS A 38 8.21 11.82 -14.09
C HIS A 38 8.59 11.55 -12.63
N SER A 39 8.01 12.31 -11.70
CA SER A 39 8.29 12.18 -10.27
C SER A 39 7.76 10.87 -9.70
N LEU A 40 6.57 10.45 -10.11
CA LEU A 40 6.03 9.14 -9.79
C LEU A 40 6.85 8.01 -10.42
N ASN A 41 7.34 8.16 -11.65
CA ASN A 41 8.20 7.16 -12.28
C ASN A 41 9.53 6.98 -11.53
N MET A 42 10.13 8.06 -11.01
CA MET A 42 11.32 7.96 -10.16
C MET A 42 11.04 7.17 -8.87
N LEU A 43 9.89 7.42 -8.22
CA LEU A 43 9.47 6.67 -7.04
C LEU A 43 9.19 5.21 -7.35
N GLY A 44 8.56 4.90 -8.49
CA GLY A 44 8.30 3.54 -8.95
C GLY A 44 9.59 2.77 -9.18
N ASN A 45 10.54 3.38 -9.89
CA ASN A 45 11.87 2.79 -10.10
C ASN A 45 12.58 2.51 -8.77
N ARG A 46 12.47 3.43 -7.81
CA ARG A 46 13.03 3.24 -6.47
C ARG A 46 12.34 2.11 -5.71
N LEU A 47 11.02 2.02 -5.75
CA LEU A 47 10.24 0.94 -5.13
C LEU A 47 10.64 -0.42 -5.71
N LEU A 48 10.68 -0.52 -7.04
CA LEU A 48 11.05 -1.76 -7.73
C LEU A 48 12.50 -2.17 -7.49
N ALA A 49 13.41 -1.23 -7.28
CA ALA A 49 14.79 -1.53 -6.93
C ALA A 49 14.92 -2.14 -5.52
N MET A 50 13.96 -1.92 -4.62
CA MET A 50 13.93 -2.53 -3.29
C MET A 50 13.30 -3.92 -3.27
N VAL A 51 12.61 -4.30 -4.36
CA VAL A 51 11.96 -5.62 -4.50
C VAL A 51 12.91 -6.56 -5.26
N PRO A 52 13.21 -7.76 -4.72
CA PRO A 52 14.12 -8.69 -5.37
C PRO A 52 13.53 -9.17 -6.70
N ASP A 53 14.39 -9.51 -7.65
CA ASP A 53 13.94 -10.01 -8.95
C ASP A 53 13.24 -11.36 -8.79
N GLY A 54 12.07 -11.50 -9.40
CA GLY A 54 11.23 -12.69 -9.28
C GLY A 54 9.89 -12.50 -10.00
N ALA A 55 9.12 -13.59 -10.15
CA ALA A 55 7.84 -13.58 -10.85
C ALA A 55 6.85 -12.57 -10.24
N GLU A 56 6.92 -12.35 -8.93
CA GLU A 56 6.00 -11.47 -8.18
C GLU A 56 6.35 -9.98 -8.29
N LYS A 57 7.59 -9.62 -8.66
CA LYS A 57 7.99 -8.22 -8.92
C LYS A 57 7.17 -7.59 -10.04
N GLY A 58 6.73 -8.40 -11.01
CA GLY A 58 5.82 -7.98 -12.07
C GLY A 58 4.47 -7.49 -11.53
N GLY A 59 3.96 -8.12 -10.48
CA GLY A 59 2.72 -7.70 -9.82
C GLY A 59 2.85 -6.34 -9.14
N VAL A 60 3.97 -6.09 -8.46
CA VAL A 60 4.27 -4.77 -7.86
C VAL A 60 4.34 -3.69 -8.95
N LYS A 61 5.07 -3.97 -10.05
CA LYS A 61 5.20 -3.05 -11.18
C LYS A 61 3.84 -2.73 -11.80
N GLN A 62 3.03 -3.75 -12.09
CA GLN A 62 1.71 -3.55 -12.68
C GLN A 62 0.79 -2.73 -11.77
N MET A 63 0.79 -3.02 -10.46
CA MET A 63 -0.01 -2.26 -9.49
C MET A 63 0.43 -0.79 -9.44
N TYR A 64 1.74 -0.54 -9.46
CA TYR A 64 2.28 0.81 -9.46
C TYR A 64 1.98 1.55 -10.77
N ASP A 65 2.18 0.92 -11.92
CA ASP A 65 1.89 1.50 -13.24
C ASP A 65 0.40 1.88 -13.36
N ASN A 66 -0.51 1.04 -12.84
CA ASN A 66 -1.94 1.36 -12.76
C ASN A 66 -2.19 2.59 -11.88
N PHE A 67 -1.53 2.67 -10.73
CA PHE A 67 -1.62 3.85 -9.86
C PHE A 67 -1.14 5.13 -10.57
N VAL A 68 0.01 5.09 -11.25
CA VAL A 68 0.53 6.25 -12.00
C VAL A 68 -0.48 6.67 -13.07
N LYS A 69 -1.04 5.71 -13.82
CA LYS A 69 -2.06 6.00 -14.84
C LYS A 69 -3.30 6.67 -14.24
N GLN A 70 -3.81 6.17 -13.10
CA GLN A 70 -4.96 6.76 -12.41
C GLN A 70 -4.64 8.15 -11.84
N ALA A 71 -3.44 8.35 -11.30
CA ALA A 71 -2.99 9.65 -10.80
C ALA A 71 -2.86 10.68 -11.93
N SER A 72 -2.27 10.32 -13.08
CA SER A 72 -2.20 11.19 -14.26
C SER A 72 -3.59 11.50 -14.82
N ALA A 73 -4.50 10.52 -14.82
CA ALA A 73 -5.91 10.72 -15.18
C ALA A 73 -6.72 11.48 -14.12
N ARG A 74 -6.11 11.86 -12.99
CA ARG A 74 -6.73 12.54 -11.84
C ARG A 74 -7.91 11.77 -11.24
N GLU A 75 -7.86 10.44 -11.33
CA GLU A 75 -8.83 9.52 -10.72
C GLU A 75 -8.50 9.22 -9.24
N VAL A 76 -7.35 9.69 -8.76
CA VAL A 76 -6.86 9.55 -7.39
C VAL A 76 -6.78 10.93 -6.75
N GLU A 77 -7.17 11.08 -5.48
CA GLU A 77 -7.06 12.36 -4.79
C GLU A 77 -5.58 12.74 -4.57
N PRO A 78 -5.20 14.03 -4.69
CA PRO A 78 -3.83 14.50 -4.45
C PRO A 78 -3.20 13.98 -3.16
N GLU A 79 -3.97 13.94 -2.06
CA GLU A 79 -3.53 13.48 -0.75
C GLU A 79 -3.16 12.00 -0.74
N GLN A 80 -3.89 11.17 -1.49
CA GLN A 80 -3.57 9.74 -1.64
C GLN A 80 -2.29 9.56 -2.46
N VAL A 81 -2.06 10.40 -3.47
CA VAL A 81 -0.81 10.41 -4.25
C VAL A 81 0.38 10.78 -3.35
N GLU A 82 0.24 11.81 -2.51
CA GLU A 82 1.24 12.16 -1.49
C GLU A 82 1.47 11.00 -0.50
N GLN A 83 0.40 10.32 -0.07
CA GLN A 83 0.50 9.22 0.89
C GLN A 83 1.29 8.04 0.31
N VAL A 84 1.06 7.70 -0.96
CA VAL A 84 1.85 6.69 -1.68
C VAL A 84 3.31 7.15 -1.78
N ALA A 85 3.56 8.40 -2.19
CA ALA A 85 4.92 8.94 -2.32
C ALA A 85 5.68 8.92 -0.99
N ALA A 86 5.06 9.40 0.10
CA ALA A 86 5.63 9.39 1.44
C ALA A 86 5.94 7.97 1.91
N SER A 87 5.04 7.03 1.65
CA SER A 87 5.24 5.63 2.03
C SER A 87 6.41 4.98 1.29
N ILE A 88 6.57 5.24 -0.01
CA ILE A 88 7.71 4.74 -0.79
C ILE A 88 9.03 5.35 -0.29
N LEU A 89 9.05 6.66 -0.01
CA LEU A 89 10.24 7.32 0.51
C LEU A 89 10.61 6.82 1.92
N ASN A 90 9.63 6.55 2.78
CA ASN A 90 9.83 5.94 4.09
C ASN A 90 10.39 4.51 3.97
N LEU A 91 9.83 3.69 3.08
CA LEU A 91 10.38 2.37 2.78
C LEU A 91 11.83 2.44 2.32
N SER A 92 12.16 3.46 1.53
CA SER A 92 13.51 3.64 1.00
C SER A 92 14.58 3.99 2.03
N GLN A 93 14.18 4.33 3.27
CA GLN A 93 15.08 4.50 4.42
C GLN A 93 15.45 3.16 5.06
N LEU A 94 14.72 2.09 4.75
CA LEU A 94 15.06 0.75 5.23
C LEU A 94 16.23 0.25 4.39
N ASP A 95 17.37 -0.04 5.03
CA ASP A 95 18.53 -0.69 4.40
C ASP A 95 18.27 -2.18 4.07
N THR A 96 17.00 -2.56 3.86
CA THR A 96 16.57 -3.94 3.67
C THR A 96 15.76 -4.06 2.40
N VAL A 97 16.03 -5.13 1.65
CA VAL A 97 15.17 -5.61 0.57
C VAL A 97 13.76 -5.89 1.14
N ILE A 98 12.72 -5.43 0.45
CA ILE A 98 11.33 -5.66 0.85
C ILE A 98 10.71 -6.76 -0.02
N THR A 99 9.79 -7.54 0.56
CA THR A 99 9.06 -8.57 -0.20
C THR A 99 8.04 -7.92 -1.15
N PRO A 100 7.70 -8.55 -2.29
CA PRO A 100 6.62 -8.09 -3.16
C PRO A 100 5.30 -7.83 -2.41
N GLU A 101 4.94 -8.68 -1.44
CA GLU A 101 3.72 -8.55 -0.63
C GLU A 101 3.73 -7.28 0.22
N GLN A 102 4.88 -6.96 0.83
CA GLN A 102 5.07 -5.73 1.60
C GLN A 102 4.93 -4.50 0.71
N ALA A 103 5.54 -4.52 -0.49
CA ALA A 103 5.42 -3.42 -1.44
C ALA A 103 3.97 -3.20 -1.88
N MET A 104 3.25 -4.27 -2.25
CA MET A 104 1.83 -4.20 -2.61
C MET A 104 0.95 -3.76 -1.44
N ALA A 105 1.21 -4.27 -0.22
CA ALA A 105 0.47 -3.86 0.97
C ALA A 105 0.61 -2.36 1.21
N VAL A 106 1.82 -1.81 1.09
CA VAL A 106 2.04 -0.37 1.22
C VAL A 106 1.27 0.42 0.17
N LEU A 107 1.28 0.00 -1.11
CA LEU A 107 0.50 0.67 -2.14
C LEU A 107 -1.01 0.64 -1.85
N ARG A 108 -1.55 -0.51 -1.43
CA ARG A 108 -2.99 -0.65 -1.10
C ARG A 108 -3.39 0.19 0.10
N PHE A 109 -2.64 0.08 1.21
CA PHE A 109 -2.97 0.82 2.43
C PHE A 109 -2.91 2.33 2.21
N SER A 110 -1.98 2.83 1.39
CA SER A 110 -1.88 4.25 1.08
C SER A 110 -3.04 4.76 0.21
N LEU A 111 -3.57 3.92 -0.68
CA LEU A 111 -4.75 4.26 -1.49
C LEU A 111 -6.06 4.16 -0.69
N GLU A 112 -6.14 3.22 0.25
CA GLU A 112 -7.33 3.01 1.09
C GLU A 112 -7.36 3.90 2.34
N ALA A 113 -6.26 4.60 2.64
CA ALA A 113 -6.16 5.43 3.83
C ALA A 113 -7.27 6.49 3.81
N PRO A 114 -8.07 6.62 4.89
CA PRO A 114 -9.08 7.64 4.97
C PRO A 114 -8.39 9.00 4.91
N VAL A 115 -8.66 9.77 3.86
CA VAL A 115 -8.22 11.16 3.79
C VAL A 115 -9.00 11.88 4.88
N LYS A 116 -8.32 12.21 6.00
CA LYS A 116 -8.89 13.07 7.04
C LYS A 116 -8.98 14.49 6.48
N ILE A 117 -9.97 14.71 5.62
CA ILE A 117 -10.40 16.05 5.28
C ILE A 117 -11.16 16.51 6.52
N GLU A 118 -10.47 17.14 7.48
CA GLU A 118 -11.11 18.18 8.27
C GLU A 118 -11.44 19.29 7.27
N ARG A 119 -12.47 19.03 6.47
CA ARG A 119 -13.02 19.98 5.53
C ARG A 119 -13.51 21.06 6.45
N ILE A 120 -12.78 22.16 6.49
CA ILE A 120 -13.18 23.36 7.17
C ILE A 120 -14.53 23.70 6.54
N ASP A 121 -15.63 23.28 7.18
CA ASP A 121 -17.02 23.60 6.86
C ASP A 121 -17.27 25.11 7.14
N ARG A 122 -16.41 25.97 6.57
CA ARG A 122 -16.56 27.43 6.63
C ARG A 122 -17.46 27.98 5.53
N MET A 123 -18.15 27.14 4.77
CA MET A 123 -18.93 27.62 3.61
C MET A 123 -20.39 27.21 3.55
N HIS A 124 -21.03 26.77 4.64
CA HIS A 124 -22.49 26.76 4.68
C HIS A 124 -22.98 27.18 6.07
N GLU A 125 -22.79 28.45 6.41
CA GLU A 125 -23.84 29.11 7.18
C GLU A 125 -25.03 29.19 6.22
N PRO A 126 -26.14 28.47 6.48
CA PRO A 126 -27.27 28.48 5.58
C PRO A 126 -27.78 29.91 5.54
N ILE A 127 -27.67 30.54 4.36
CA ILE A 127 -28.42 31.76 4.08
C ILE A 127 -29.89 31.33 4.14
N GLN A 128 -30.50 31.51 5.32
CA GLN A 128 -31.92 31.37 5.53
C GLN A 128 -32.58 32.52 4.79
N GLY A 129 -32.90 32.29 3.52
CA GLY A 129 -33.44 33.32 2.66
C GLY A 129 -33.94 32.74 1.34
N GLU A 130 -35.23 32.45 1.34
CA GLU A 130 -36.14 32.48 0.19
C GLU A 130 -36.24 31.26 -0.73
N ALA A 131 -37.51 30.96 -0.96
CA ALA A 131 -38.05 29.78 -1.61
C ALA A 131 -38.05 29.91 -3.13
N GLY A 132 -37.78 28.77 -3.79
CA GLY A 132 -38.32 28.47 -5.12
C GLY A 132 -37.39 28.79 -6.28
N ILE A 133 -36.39 27.95 -6.54
CA ILE A 133 -35.83 27.81 -7.90
C ILE A 133 -35.68 26.31 -8.21
N THR A 134 -36.37 25.92 -9.29
CA THR A 134 -36.42 24.58 -9.87
C THR A 134 -35.06 24.17 -10.43
N ALA A 135 -34.76 22.88 -10.23
CA ALA A 135 -33.55 22.17 -10.62
C ALA A 135 -33.12 22.39 -12.07
N ASP A 136 -31.92 22.94 -12.24
CA ASP A 136 -31.07 22.65 -13.38
C ASP A 136 -29.63 22.51 -12.85
N SER A 137 -29.22 21.27 -12.60
CA SER A 137 -28.03 20.92 -11.79
C SER A 137 -26.80 20.57 -12.63
N SER A 138 -26.71 21.04 -13.88
CA SER A 138 -25.65 20.62 -14.81
C SER A 138 -24.49 21.60 -15.02
N SER A 139 -24.35 22.69 -14.24
CA SER A 139 -23.18 23.57 -14.40
C SER A 139 -22.74 24.26 -13.11
N ILE A 140 -21.92 23.61 -12.28
CA ILE A 140 -21.32 24.27 -11.12
C ILE A 140 -19.87 23.81 -10.92
N PHE A 141 -19.01 24.09 -11.89
CA PHE A 141 -17.60 24.36 -11.58
C PHE A 141 -17.27 25.69 -12.21
N SER A 142 -16.94 26.68 -11.38
CA SER A 142 -16.49 27.96 -11.90
C SER A 142 -15.12 27.75 -12.56
N PRO A 143 -14.79 28.50 -13.63
CA PRO A 143 -13.43 28.47 -14.21
C PRO A 143 -12.31 28.69 -13.19
N ARG A 144 -12.62 29.37 -12.08
CA ARG A 144 -11.72 29.55 -10.92
C ARG A 144 -11.41 28.24 -10.19
N ASP A 145 -12.41 27.39 -9.99
CA ASP A 145 -12.25 26.11 -9.28
C ASP A 145 -11.37 25.14 -10.09
N VAL A 146 -11.50 25.17 -11.42
CA VAL A 146 -10.67 24.38 -12.35
C VAL A 146 -9.21 24.84 -12.31
N ALA A 147 -8.97 26.16 -12.23
CA ALA A 147 -7.63 26.72 -12.15
C ALA A 147 -6.95 26.37 -10.80
N GLU A 148 -7.66 26.53 -9.69
CA GLU A 148 -7.17 26.18 -8.35
C GLU A 148 -6.88 24.68 -8.24
N PHE A 149 -7.75 23.84 -8.82
CA PHE A 149 -7.52 22.41 -8.89
C PHE A 149 -6.29 22.05 -9.72
N GLN A 150 -6.06 22.73 -10.85
CA GLN A 150 -4.89 22.47 -11.69
C GLN A 150 -3.58 22.89 -11.00
N GLU A 151 -3.56 24.04 -10.32
CA GLU A 151 -2.42 24.53 -9.53
C GLU A 151 -2.06 23.53 -8.41
N LYS A 152 -3.06 22.88 -7.81
CA LYS A 152 -2.85 21.83 -6.80
C LYS A 152 -2.05 20.65 -7.35
N TRP A 153 -2.33 20.17 -8.56
CA TRP A 153 -1.62 19.03 -9.16
C TRP A 153 -0.20 19.36 -9.63
N GLU A 154 0.01 20.57 -10.15
CA GLU A 154 1.34 21.04 -10.53
C GLU A 154 2.24 21.16 -9.29
N SER A 155 1.75 21.84 -8.25
CA SER A 155 2.49 21.96 -6.99
C SER A 155 2.75 20.60 -6.34
N LEU A 156 1.83 19.64 -6.48
CA LEU A 156 1.99 18.27 -6.01
C LEU A 156 3.17 17.57 -6.72
N GLY A 157 3.21 17.58 -8.05
CA GLY A 157 4.28 16.96 -8.82
C GLY A 157 5.65 17.53 -8.44
N GLU A 158 5.77 18.85 -8.35
CA GLU A 158 6.99 19.52 -7.92
C GLU A 158 7.38 19.18 -6.48
N ARG A 159 6.42 19.13 -5.56
CA ARG A 159 6.66 18.78 -4.16
C ARG A 159 7.23 17.36 -4.04
N ILE A 160 6.60 16.39 -4.71
CA ILE A 160 7.07 15.00 -4.75
C ILE A 160 8.49 14.92 -5.34
N HIS A 161 8.73 15.65 -6.45
CA HIS A 161 10.05 15.74 -7.06
C HIS A 161 11.12 16.23 -6.08
N GLN A 162 10.83 17.34 -5.38
CA GLN A 162 11.73 17.94 -4.41
C GLN A 162 12.02 16.98 -3.24
N MET A 163 11.00 16.27 -2.74
CA MET A 163 11.15 15.26 -1.68
C MET A 163 12.03 14.10 -2.11
N TYR A 164 11.83 13.60 -3.33
CA TYR A 164 12.64 12.52 -3.89
C TYR A 164 14.12 12.93 -4.01
N GLN A 165 14.38 14.08 -4.63
CA GLN A 165 15.75 14.57 -4.76
C GLN A 165 16.39 14.87 -3.40
N PHE A 166 15.63 15.47 -2.47
CA PHE A 166 16.12 15.73 -1.12
C PHE A 166 16.52 14.44 -0.41
N ASN A 167 15.69 13.40 -0.52
CA ASN A 167 15.98 12.08 0.01
C ASN A 167 17.31 11.53 -0.52
N HIS A 168 17.47 11.58 -1.84
CA HIS A 168 18.68 11.13 -2.52
C HIS A 168 19.92 11.89 -2.03
N ASP A 169 19.87 13.22 -2.01
CA ASP A 169 20.99 14.06 -1.56
C ASP A 169 21.40 13.77 -0.11
N VAL A 170 20.42 13.56 0.77
CA VAL A 170 20.69 13.22 2.18
C VAL A 170 21.28 11.82 2.30
N THR A 171 20.69 10.84 1.61
CA THR A 171 21.19 9.45 1.61
C THR A 171 22.62 9.38 1.12
N ASP A 172 22.95 10.10 0.04
CA ASP A 172 24.29 10.14 -0.52
C ASP A 172 25.28 10.85 0.42
N ALA A 173 24.87 11.96 1.05
CA ALA A 173 25.68 12.62 2.07
C ALA A 173 25.99 11.70 3.27
N ILE A 174 25.01 10.90 3.69
CA ILE A 174 25.16 9.93 4.79
C ILE A 174 26.09 8.78 4.37
N LYS A 175 25.88 8.18 3.19
CA LYS A 175 26.73 7.08 2.68
C LYS A 175 28.20 7.48 2.63
N ASN A 176 28.49 8.71 2.20
CA ASN A 176 29.84 9.24 2.17
C ASN A 176 30.47 9.44 3.57
N GLN A 177 29.66 9.49 4.62
CA GLN A 177 30.06 9.66 6.02
C GLN A 177 29.91 8.37 6.86
N ALA A 178 29.34 7.30 6.30
CA ALA A 178 29.00 6.06 7.00
C ALA A 178 30.20 5.35 7.63
N LYS A 179 31.44 5.62 7.20
CA LYS A 179 32.65 5.13 7.91
C LYS A 179 32.79 5.68 9.33
N GLN A 180 32.12 6.79 9.66
CA GLN A 180 32.21 7.48 10.95
C GLN A 180 30.89 7.47 11.72
N MET A 181 29.76 7.31 11.04
CA MET A 181 28.47 7.21 11.72
C MET A 181 28.27 5.78 12.22
N ARG A 182 28.16 5.62 13.55
CA ARG A 182 27.63 4.39 14.13
C ARG A 182 26.23 4.14 13.56
N GLU A 183 25.83 2.87 13.49
CA GLU A 183 24.54 2.34 13.00
C GLU A 183 23.26 2.95 13.63
N ASN A 184 23.35 4.06 14.36
CA ASN A 184 22.18 4.83 14.78
C ASN A 184 21.54 5.48 13.56
N GLN A 185 20.64 4.68 12.97
CA GLN A 185 19.73 4.93 11.87
C GLN A 185 19.18 6.35 11.93
N LEU A 186 19.73 7.19 11.07
CA LEU A 186 19.16 8.47 10.73
C LEU A 186 17.79 8.21 10.10
N GLN A 187 16.77 8.73 10.75
CA GLN A 187 15.39 8.51 10.35
C GLN A 187 14.89 9.82 9.74
N LEU A 188 14.91 9.89 8.40
CA LEU A 188 14.01 10.77 7.67
C LEU A 188 12.64 10.12 7.70
N PHE A 189 11.59 10.90 8.01
CA PHE A 189 10.23 10.38 7.96
C PHE A 189 9.32 11.33 7.22
N TYR A 190 8.73 10.84 6.15
CA TYR A 190 7.80 11.55 5.30
C TYR A 190 6.38 11.32 5.83
N ARG A 191 5.63 12.40 6.01
CA ARG A 191 4.25 12.36 6.48
C ARG A 191 3.36 13.25 5.62
N VAL A 192 2.08 12.93 5.60
CA VAL A 192 1.04 13.69 4.90
C VAL A 192 0.01 14.08 5.93
N ASP A 193 0.03 15.35 6.32
CA ASP A 193 -1.03 15.95 7.15
C ASP A 193 -1.73 16.99 6.27
N ASP A 194 -1.28 18.23 6.32
CA ASP A 194 -1.62 19.32 5.41
C ASP A 194 -0.49 19.44 4.37
N GLY A 195 -0.49 18.53 3.41
CA GLY A 195 0.58 18.37 2.43
C GLY A 195 1.74 17.49 2.89
N MET A 196 2.47 16.94 1.92
CA MET A 196 3.64 16.10 2.18
C MET A 196 4.80 16.91 2.77
N ARG A 197 5.34 16.45 3.90
CA ARG A 197 6.49 17.06 4.59
C ARG A 197 7.46 15.99 5.06
N VAL A 198 8.74 16.34 5.15
CA VAL A 198 9.78 15.51 5.76
C VAL A 198 10.07 15.98 7.19
N VAL A 199 9.92 15.07 8.14
CA VAL A 199 10.27 15.25 9.55
C VAL A 199 11.67 14.70 9.77
N ILE A 200 12.50 15.51 10.42
CA ILE A 200 13.90 15.21 10.63
C ILE A 200 14.28 15.42 12.09
N ASP A 201 15.05 14.47 12.62
CA ASP A 201 15.75 14.60 13.89
C ASP A 201 16.77 15.76 13.85
N PRO A 202 16.68 16.76 14.75
CA PRO A 202 17.69 17.82 14.86
C PRO A 202 19.14 17.32 14.98
N GLN A 203 19.35 16.12 15.53
CA GLN A 203 20.68 15.50 15.61
C GLN A 203 21.29 15.25 14.22
N LEU A 204 20.47 15.00 13.19
CA LEU A 204 20.94 14.82 11.80
C LEU A 204 21.70 16.06 11.31
N LYS A 205 21.27 17.26 11.72
CA LYS A 205 21.90 18.53 11.32
C LYS A 205 23.36 18.61 11.78
N ALA A 206 23.65 18.13 12.98
CA ALA A 206 25.00 18.06 13.52
C ALA A 206 25.83 16.97 12.82
N GLN A 207 25.20 15.84 12.51
CA GLN A 207 25.86 14.69 11.90
C GLN A 207 26.24 14.91 10.44
N LEU A 208 25.36 15.51 9.61
CA LEU A 208 25.59 15.71 8.17
C LEU A 208 26.78 16.62 7.83
N ASN A 209 27.39 17.30 8.81
CA ASN A 209 28.44 18.30 8.61
C ASN A 209 28.10 19.24 7.44
N LEU A 210 26.97 19.94 7.54
CA LEU A 210 26.40 20.77 6.46
C LEU A 210 27.38 21.82 5.88
N LYS A 211 28.47 22.14 6.60
CA LYS A 211 29.56 22.99 6.10
C LYS A 211 30.26 22.40 4.87
N LYS A 212 30.38 21.07 4.80
CA LYS A 212 30.98 20.35 3.66
C LYS A 212 30.01 20.21 2.48
N HIS A 213 28.69 20.19 2.74
CA HIS A 213 27.64 20.03 1.74
C HIS A 213 26.84 21.32 1.53
N LYS A 214 27.48 22.36 0.97
CA LYS A 214 26.86 23.69 0.78
C LYS A 214 25.54 23.64 0.00
N GLN A 215 25.44 22.78 -1.01
CA GLN A 215 24.20 22.62 -1.80
C GLN A 215 23.06 22.05 -0.97
N LEU A 216 23.29 20.93 -0.25
CA LEU A 216 22.31 20.33 0.66
C LEU A 216 21.89 21.31 1.76
N SER A 217 22.82 22.08 2.33
CA SER A 217 22.53 23.10 3.33
C SER A 217 21.57 24.19 2.80
N ARG A 218 21.75 24.65 1.56
CA ARG A 218 20.83 25.60 0.91
C ARG A 218 19.47 24.95 0.65
N LYS A 219 19.45 23.69 0.22
CA LYS A 219 18.22 22.94 -0.05
C LYS A 219 17.38 22.75 1.21
N ILE A 220 18.02 22.33 2.32
CA ILE A 220 17.38 22.24 3.64
C ILE A 220 16.72 23.57 4.03
N ARG A 221 17.45 24.68 3.92
CA ARG A 221 16.90 26.02 4.24
C ARG A 221 15.71 26.40 3.37
N ARG A 222 15.74 26.07 2.07
CA ARG A 222 14.61 26.32 1.16
C ARG A 222 13.40 25.48 1.56
N MET A 223 13.60 24.19 1.85
CA MET A 223 12.51 23.32 2.28
C MET A 223 11.93 23.72 3.65
N GLU A 224 12.75 24.21 4.58
CA GLU A 224 12.28 24.82 5.83
C GLU A 224 11.38 26.04 5.55
N GLN A 225 11.81 26.93 4.65
CA GLN A 225 11.05 28.14 4.29
C GLN A 225 9.72 27.83 3.59
N GLN A 226 9.67 26.73 2.83
CA GLN A 226 8.46 26.26 2.16
C GLN A 226 7.60 25.34 3.05
N GLU A 227 7.96 25.20 4.34
CA GLU A 227 7.31 24.29 5.29
C GLU A 227 7.27 22.81 4.86
N LEU A 228 8.12 22.44 3.91
CA LEU A 228 8.30 21.07 3.41
C LEU A 228 9.16 20.24 4.35
N LEU A 229 9.94 20.88 5.21
CA LEU A 229 10.82 20.24 6.19
C LEU A 229 10.50 20.73 7.59
N GLN A 230 10.34 19.78 8.52
CA GLN A 230 10.11 20.08 9.93
C GLN A 230 11.17 19.40 10.81
N TRP A 231 11.82 20.18 11.67
CA TRP A 231 12.67 19.64 12.73
C TRP A 231 11.82 19.28 13.94
N ARG A 232 11.97 18.04 14.44
CA ARG A 232 11.19 17.56 15.58
C ARG A 232 12.11 16.96 16.64
N GLY A 233 12.22 17.62 17.80
CA GLY A 233 13.17 17.24 18.85
C GLY A 233 12.81 15.96 19.62
N ASP A 234 11.53 15.60 19.65
CA ASP A 234 10.97 14.39 20.26
C ASP A 234 10.75 13.25 19.27
N PHE A 235 11.19 13.42 18.02
CA PHE A 235 10.97 12.48 16.94
C PHE A 235 11.44 11.05 17.26
N GLN A 236 12.58 10.89 17.92
CA GLN A 236 13.05 9.56 18.34
C GLN A 236 12.08 8.88 19.32
N LYS A 237 11.49 9.63 20.25
CA LYS A 237 10.53 9.10 21.22
C LYS A 237 9.23 8.67 20.54
N GLU A 238 8.76 9.47 19.58
CA GLU A 238 7.58 9.17 18.77
C GLU A 238 7.78 7.90 17.94
N MET A 239 8.93 7.76 17.26
CA MET A 239 9.27 6.56 16.49
C MET A 239 9.44 5.33 17.37
N GLU A 240 10.03 5.47 18.57
CA GLU A 240 10.09 4.38 19.55
C GLU A 240 8.71 3.94 20.02
N GLN A 241 7.81 4.89 20.28
CA GLN A 241 6.43 4.61 20.68
C GLN A 241 5.71 3.86 19.56
N LEU A 242 5.78 4.35 18.32
CA LEU A 242 5.19 3.70 17.16
C LEU A 242 5.72 2.26 16.97
N ARG A 243 7.03 2.05 17.16
CA ARG A 243 7.63 0.70 17.15
C ARG A 243 7.13 -0.21 18.28
N ARG A 244 6.78 0.33 19.45
CA ARG A 244 6.20 -0.45 20.56
C ARG A 244 4.77 -0.85 20.22
N GLU A 245 3.97 0.07 19.68
CA GLU A 245 2.60 -0.18 19.25
C GLU A 245 2.53 -1.19 18.09
N LEU A 246 3.42 -1.09 17.09
CA LEU A 246 3.50 -2.09 16.02
C LEU A 246 3.88 -3.49 16.56
N ARG A 247 4.73 -3.55 17.59
CA ARG A 247 5.08 -4.83 18.24
C ARG A 247 3.91 -5.41 19.02
N SER A 248 3.11 -4.60 19.70
CA SER A 248 1.90 -5.09 20.39
C SER A 248 0.85 -5.58 19.41
N LEU A 249 0.64 -4.88 18.28
CA LEU A 249 -0.27 -5.33 17.21
C LEU A 249 0.15 -6.67 16.59
N LYS A 250 1.46 -6.85 16.31
CA LYS A 250 1.98 -8.15 15.83
C LYS A 250 1.72 -9.27 16.83
N ARG A 251 1.87 -9.00 18.13
CA ARG A 251 1.56 -9.98 19.19
C ARG A 251 0.07 -10.32 19.21
N LEU A 252 -0.81 -9.33 19.09
CA LEU A 252 -2.26 -9.55 19.04
C LEU A 252 -2.66 -10.43 17.85
N LYS A 253 -2.13 -10.15 16.64
CA LYS A 253 -2.40 -10.98 15.46
C LYS A 253 -1.90 -12.42 15.62
N ALA A 254 -0.74 -12.61 16.26
CA ALA A 254 -0.24 -13.96 16.56
C ALA A 254 -1.13 -14.70 17.58
N LEU A 255 -1.70 -13.98 18.55
CA LEU A 255 -2.66 -14.56 19.50
C LEU A 255 -3.97 -14.95 18.83
N GLU A 256 -4.50 -14.12 17.92
CA GLU A 256 -5.69 -14.45 17.13
C GLU A 256 -5.48 -15.70 16.25
N GLN A 257 -4.29 -15.84 15.65
CA GLN A 257 -3.92 -17.07 14.93
C GLN A 257 -3.87 -18.29 15.85
N LEU A 258 -3.37 -18.15 17.08
CA LEU A 258 -3.35 -19.23 18.08
C LEU A 258 -4.77 -19.60 18.56
N GLU A 259 -5.67 -18.64 18.69
CA GLU A 259 -7.07 -18.89 19.06
C GLU A 259 -7.81 -19.66 17.95
N ASN A 260 -7.58 -19.29 16.69
CA ASN A 260 -8.08 -20.04 15.53
C ASN A 260 -7.53 -21.48 15.48
N LEU A 261 -6.29 -21.71 15.92
CA LEU A 261 -5.72 -23.06 16.05
C LEU A 261 -6.37 -23.87 17.19
N LYS A 262 -6.72 -23.25 18.33
CA LYS A 262 -7.48 -23.94 19.40
C LYS A 262 -8.86 -24.37 18.93
N HIS A 263 -9.53 -23.58 18.09
CA HIS A 263 -10.79 -23.98 17.46
C HIS A 263 -10.63 -25.19 16.53
N LEU A 264 -9.50 -25.31 15.83
CA LEU A 264 -9.17 -26.49 15.03
C LEU A 264 -8.88 -27.73 15.88
N GLU A 265 -8.20 -27.60 17.02
CA GLU A 265 -7.96 -28.71 17.95
C GLU A 265 -9.29 -29.24 18.52
N ASN A 266 -10.22 -28.35 18.86
CA ASN A 266 -11.57 -28.72 19.29
C ASN A 266 -12.37 -29.42 18.18
N LEU A 267 -12.20 -29.04 16.91
CA LEU A 267 -12.80 -29.74 15.77
C LEU A 267 -12.20 -31.15 15.58
N GLN A 268 -10.91 -31.31 15.84
CA GLN A 268 -10.24 -32.61 15.77
C GLN A 268 -10.70 -33.54 16.91
N ALA A 269 -10.91 -32.99 18.12
CA ALA A 269 -11.52 -33.69 19.25
C ALA A 269 -12.99 -34.08 18.96
N LEU A 270 -13.77 -33.21 18.31
CA LEU A 270 -15.13 -33.53 17.84
C LEU A 270 -15.14 -34.64 16.78
N LYS A 271 -14.15 -34.65 15.87
CA LYS A 271 -14.00 -35.71 14.87
C LYS A 271 -13.65 -37.05 15.54
N ALA A 272 -12.80 -37.04 16.57
CA ALA A 272 -12.47 -38.21 17.39
C ALA A 272 -13.68 -38.74 18.20
N LEU A 273 -14.52 -37.84 18.73
CA LEU A 273 -15.78 -38.19 19.38
C LEU A 273 -16.79 -38.82 18.41
N ASN A 274 -16.87 -38.36 17.17
CA ASN A 274 -17.69 -39.00 16.14
C ASN A 274 -17.18 -40.41 15.78
N SER A 275 -15.87 -40.65 15.76
CA SER A 275 -15.31 -42.00 15.58
C SER A 275 -15.60 -42.91 16.79
N LEU A 276 -15.57 -42.37 18.01
CA LEU A 276 -15.96 -43.12 19.22
C LEU A 276 -17.44 -43.49 19.22
N ARG A 277 -18.32 -42.62 18.74
CA ARG A 277 -19.76 -42.93 18.57
C ARG A 277 -20.01 -44.03 17.53
N ALA A 278 -19.17 -44.10 16.49
CA ALA A 278 -19.20 -45.19 15.51
C ALA A 278 -18.69 -46.53 16.11
N LEU A 279 -17.76 -46.48 17.07
CA LEU A 279 -17.31 -47.65 17.84
C LEU A 279 -18.37 -48.13 18.84
N GLU A 280 -19.12 -47.23 19.47
CA GLU A 280 -20.26 -47.58 20.34
C GLU A 280 -21.38 -48.28 19.54
N ALA A 281 -21.59 -47.89 18.28
CA ALA A 281 -22.47 -48.61 17.35
C ALA A 281 -21.95 -50.02 17.00
N LEU A 282 -20.63 -50.24 16.97
CA LEU A 282 -20.02 -51.56 16.80
C LEU A 282 -20.12 -52.42 18.07
N GLU A 283 -20.20 -51.84 19.26
CA GLU A 283 -20.43 -52.59 20.50
C GLU A 283 -21.87 -53.14 20.60
N SER A 284 -22.82 -52.52 19.88
CA SER A 284 -24.17 -53.07 19.69
C SER A 284 -24.22 -54.30 18.75
N LEU A 285 -23.15 -54.55 17.99
CA LEU A 285 -22.94 -55.80 17.22
C LEU A 285 -22.38 -56.92 18.11
N LYS A 286 -22.99 -57.15 19.28
CA LYS A 286 -22.95 -58.45 19.98
C LYS A 286 -23.81 -59.47 19.22
N PHE A 287 -23.52 -59.67 17.94
CA PHE A 287 -23.99 -60.84 17.22
C PHE A 287 -22.97 -61.96 17.50
N VAL A 288 -23.14 -62.64 18.63
CA VAL A 288 -22.54 -63.95 18.82
C VAL A 288 -23.27 -64.86 17.83
N PRO A 289 -22.63 -65.40 16.78
CA PRO A 289 -23.29 -66.39 15.95
C PRO A 289 -23.73 -67.54 16.86
N PRO A 290 -24.96 -68.07 16.72
CA PRO A 290 -25.41 -69.17 17.55
C PRO A 290 -24.37 -70.28 17.44
N ILE A 291 -23.86 -70.72 18.58
CA ILE A 291 -22.97 -71.89 18.67
C ILE A 291 -23.76 -73.04 18.05
N ILE A 292 -23.40 -73.41 16.82
CA ILE A 292 -24.03 -74.52 16.12
C ILE A 292 -23.67 -75.75 16.94
N LYS A 293 -24.65 -76.30 17.67
CA LYS A 293 -24.47 -77.53 18.43
C LYS A 293 -24.05 -78.62 17.44
N VAL A 294 -22.93 -79.26 17.72
CA VAL A 294 -22.34 -80.32 16.88
C VAL A 294 -23.36 -81.43 16.58
N ASP A 295 -24.31 -81.65 17.49
CA ASP A 295 -25.39 -82.62 17.33
C ASP A 295 -26.35 -82.28 16.18
N SER A 296 -26.63 -80.99 15.95
CA SER A 296 -27.49 -80.56 14.84
C SER A 296 -26.83 -80.76 13.48
N ILE A 297 -25.49 -80.62 13.41
CA ILE A 297 -24.72 -80.97 12.20
C ILE A 297 -24.75 -82.48 11.99
N ARG A 298 -24.58 -83.27 13.07
CA ARG A 298 -24.58 -84.73 12.99
C ARG A 298 -25.94 -85.28 12.53
N GLU A 299 -27.04 -84.70 13.01
CA GLU A 299 -28.41 -85.01 12.56
C GLU A 299 -28.59 -84.68 11.06
N ALA A 300 -28.20 -83.48 10.62
CA ALA A 300 -28.32 -83.07 9.22
C ALA A 300 -27.49 -83.94 8.26
N VAL A 301 -26.28 -84.32 8.69
CA VAL A 301 -25.41 -85.24 7.92
C VAL A 301 -26.02 -86.63 7.86
N ARG A 302 -26.54 -87.17 8.97
CA ARG A 302 -27.24 -88.46 8.97
C ARG A 302 -28.45 -88.46 8.05
N GLN A 303 -29.24 -87.38 8.08
CA GLN A 303 -30.41 -87.25 7.21
C GLN A 303 -30.00 -87.21 5.73
N SER A 304 -28.96 -86.43 5.39
CA SER A 304 -28.45 -86.37 4.02
C SER A 304 -27.88 -87.71 3.52
N LEU A 305 -27.19 -88.46 4.40
CA LEU A 305 -26.69 -89.81 4.08
C LEU A 305 -27.84 -90.81 3.87
N LYS A 306 -28.91 -90.69 4.66
CA LYS A 306 -30.12 -91.50 4.52
C LYS A 306 -30.85 -91.21 3.22
N ASP A 307 -30.99 -89.94 2.87
CA ASP A 307 -31.63 -89.50 1.62
C ASP A 307 -30.80 -89.92 0.39
N ALA A 308 -29.47 -90.03 0.53
CA ALA A 308 -28.58 -90.59 -0.48
C ALA A 308 -28.56 -92.13 -0.53
N GLY A 309 -29.35 -92.83 0.29
CA GLY A 309 -29.44 -94.30 0.30
C GLY A 309 -28.25 -95.01 0.96
N ILE A 310 -27.38 -94.28 1.68
CA ILE A 310 -26.21 -94.83 2.35
C ILE A 310 -26.63 -95.31 3.75
N LYS A 311 -26.53 -96.62 4.01
CA LYS A 311 -26.75 -97.17 5.36
C LYS A 311 -25.60 -96.76 6.28
N VAL A 312 -25.91 -95.94 7.28
CA VAL A 312 -24.98 -95.62 8.37
C VAL A 312 -25.09 -96.74 9.40
N GLU A 313 -24.07 -97.58 9.52
CA GLU A 313 -23.97 -98.56 10.60
C GLU A 313 -23.72 -97.83 11.92
N ASN A 314 -24.49 -98.15 12.96
CA ASN A 314 -24.32 -97.55 14.27
C ASN A 314 -22.99 -98.03 14.89
N GLU A 315 -22.00 -97.15 14.97
CA GLU A 315 -20.83 -97.36 15.84
C GLU A 315 -21.31 -97.40 17.31
N LYS A 316 -20.96 -98.49 17.99
CA LYS A 316 -21.19 -98.68 19.44
C LYS A 316 -20.25 -97.84 20.27
#